data_AF-A0A936QTS3-F1
#
_entry.id   AF-A0A936QTS3-F1
#
_cell.length_a   1.000
_cell.length_b   1.000
_cell.length_c   1.000
_cell.angle_alpha   90.00
_cell.angle_beta   90.00
_cell.angle_gamma   90.00
#
_symmetry.space_group_name_H-M   'P 1'
#
loop_
_entity.id
_entity.type
_entity.pdbx_description
1 polymer ?
#
loop_
_entity_poly.entity_id
_entity_poly.type
_entity_poly.pdbx_seq_one_letter_code
_entity_poly.pdbx_strand_id
1 'polypeptide(L)'
;MRDLNNITFVRDWQPTGITSAIVHNIETYGNYAVIAHYTAGIRILNISNPSNPVEVAWYDTYPSSNSTNFSGCWGVYKFSSGKIIGSDISNGLFVIKTNFIMTEIPEENNSNAKDYKLNQNFPNPFNPVTNIKFSLKENSKVSLKIYSIQGKEVADIINDRRDGEITKLILTPVNII
;
A
#
# COMPACT_ATOMS: atom_id res chain seq x y z
N MET A 1 23.64 -16.09 19.60
CA MET A 1 23.47 -14.62 19.66
C MET A 1 23.85 -14.11 18.27
N ARG A 2 22.93 -13.48 17.52
CA ARG A 2 23.28 -12.94 16.19
C ARG A 2 24.10 -11.66 16.39
N ASP A 3 25.19 -11.56 15.63
CA ASP A 3 26.21 -10.50 15.71
C ASP A 3 25.63 -9.14 15.29
N LEU A 4 25.89 -8.08 16.07
CA LEU A 4 25.48 -6.71 15.77
C LEU A 4 26.20 -6.13 14.55
N ASN A 5 27.27 -6.77 14.06
CA ASN A 5 27.99 -6.35 12.85
C ASN A 5 27.23 -6.62 11.54
N ASN A 6 26.05 -7.27 11.58
CA ASN A 6 25.24 -7.54 10.38
C ASN A 6 24.13 -6.49 10.15
N ILE A 7 24.12 -5.39 10.90
CA ILE A 7 23.19 -4.27 10.76
C ILE A 7 23.96 -3.06 10.25
N THR A 8 23.43 -2.39 9.23
CA THR A 8 23.99 -1.14 8.70
C THR A 8 22.95 -0.03 8.85
N PHE A 9 23.34 1.09 9.45
CA PHE A 9 22.52 2.30 9.44
C PHE A 9 22.38 2.80 8.00
N VAL A 10 21.14 3.02 7.57
CA VAL A 10 20.86 3.52 6.20
C VAL A 10 20.57 5.01 6.24
N ARG A 11 19.56 5.43 7.01
CA ARG A 11 19.11 6.83 7.09
C ARG A 11 18.15 7.06 8.26
N ASP A 12 18.13 8.28 8.78
CA ASP A 12 17.07 8.84 9.62
C ASP A 12 16.22 9.86 8.82
N TRP A 13 14.99 10.10 9.29
CA TRP A 13 14.09 11.07 8.67
C TRP A 13 13.36 11.87 9.73
N GLN A 14 13.17 13.17 9.47
CA GLN A 14 12.36 14.09 10.26
C GLN A 14 11.52 14.96 9.31
N PRO A 15 10.33 15.44 9.72
CA PRO A 15 9.53 16.32 8.89
C PRO A 15 10.28 17.63 8.60
N THR A 16 10.18 18.12 7.36
CA THR A 16 10.87 19.36 6.96
C THR A 16 10.30 20.55 7.74
N GLY A 17 11.18 21.35 8.35
CA GLY A 17 10.77 22.50 9.17
C GLY A 17 10.26 22.14 10.57
N ILE A 18 10.22 20.85 10.92
CA ILE A 18 9.87 20.38 12.28
C ILE A 18 11.00 19.45 12.74
N THR A 19 12.10 20.06 13.17
CA THR A 19 13.35 19.34 13.46
C THR A 19 13.34 18.60 14.80
N SER A 20 12.22 18.59 15.51
CA SER A 20 12.15 18.16 16.90
C SER A 20 10.86 17.43 17.26
N ALA A 21 10.09 16.97 16.26
CA ALA A 21 8.88 16.18 16.53
C ALA A 21 9.25 14.75 16.89
N ILE A 22 8.73 14.28 18.02
CA ILE A 22 8.97 12.93 18.52
C ILE A 22 8.02 11.96 17.83
N VAL A 23 8.58 10.89 17.28
CA VAL A 23 7.82 9.73 16.76
C VAL A 23 7.37 8.86 17.93
N HIS A 24 6.11 8.43 17.93
CA HIS A 24 5.61 7.49 18.93
C HIS A 24 5.25 6.12 18.34
N ASN A 25 4.47 6.10 17.25
CA ASN A 25 4.02 4.86 16.61
C ASN A 25 4.23 4.92 15.09
N ILE A 26 4.53 3.78 14.47
CA ILE A 26 4.66 3.62 13.01
C ILE A 26 3.92 2.35 12.60
N GLU A 27 3.13 2.45 11.53
CA GLU A 27 2.60 1.30 10.79
C GLU A 27 3.13 1.29 9.36
N THR A 28 3.35 0.10 8.80
CA THR A 28 3.86 -0.04 7.44
C THR A 28 2.86 -0.75 6.53
N TYR A 29 2.78 -0.27 5.29
CA TYR A 29 1.89 -0.77 4.25
C TYR A 29 2.66 -0.81 2.93
N GLY A 30 3.31 -1.94 2.66
CA GLY A 30 4.14 -2.11 1.47
C GLY A 30 5.29 -1.11 1.48
N ASN A 31 5.25 -0.16 0.54
CA ASN A 31 6.25 0.90 0.42
C ASN A 31 5.95 2.14 1.26
N TYR A 32 4.94 2.11 2.13
CA TYR A 32 4.53 3.29 2.89
C TYR A 32 4.67 3.09 4.39
N ALA A 33 5.07 4.14 5.10
CA ALA A 33 5.02 4.24 6.55
C ALA A 33 4.01 5.32 6.96
N VAL A 34 3.04 4.98 7.79
CA VAL A 34 2.13 5.91 8.46
C VAL A 34 2.64 6.09 9.88
N ILE A 35 2.92 7.33 10.26
CA ILE A 35 3.66 7.65 11.48
C ILE A 35 2.83 8.60 12.35
N ALA A 36 2.65 8.24 13.61
CA ALA A 36 2.20 9.16 14.65
C ALA A 36 3.40 9.92 15.20
N HIS A 37 3.50 11.20 14.85
CA HIS A 37 4.33 12.16 15.58
C HIS A 37 3.43 12.90 16.56
N TYR A 38 3.90 13.13 17.78
CA TYR A 38 3.16 13.86 18.79
C TYR A 38 2.65 15.22 18.29
N THR A 39 3.48 16.25 18.37
CA THR A 39 3.08 17.61 18.00
C THR A 39 3.11 17.88 16.50
N ALA A 40 3.60 16.93 15.69
CA ALA A 40 3.57 17.05 14.24
C ALA A 40 2.45 16.23 13.57
N GLY A 41 1.58 15.59 14.33
CA GLY A 41 0.44 14.84 13.81
C GLY A 41 0.81 13.59 13.01
N ILE A 42 -0.02 13.27 12.02
CA ILE A 42 0.12 12.07 11.20
C ILE A 42 1.01 12.38 9.99
N ARG A 43 2.05 11.58 9.80
CA ARG A 43 2.98 11.69 8.66
C ARG A 43 2.93 10.42 7.82
N ILE A 44 3.01 10.55 6.50
CA ILE A 44 3.00 9.42 5.58
C ILE A 44 4.21 9.51 4.67
N LEU A 45 5.09 8.52 4.74
CA LEU A 45 6.30 8.44 3.94
C LEU A 45 6.18 7.31 2.93
N ASN A 46 6.67 7.53 1.71
CA ASN A 46 7.10 6.47 0.82
C ASN A 46 8.53 6.07 1.20
N ILE A 47 8.69 4.82 1.63
CA ILE A 47 9.92 4.18 2.10
C ILE A 47 10.45 3.12 1.11
N SER A 48 9.99 3.14 -0.15
CA SER A 48 10.46 2.21 -1.20
C SER A 48 11.98 2.26 -1.42
N ASN A 49 12.58 3.46 -1.31
CA ASN A 49 14.03 3.62 -1.23
C ASN A 49 14.43 3.91 0.22
N PRO A 50 15.05 2.96 0.95
CA PRO A 50 15.40 3.16 2.36
C PRO A 50 16.49 4.24 2.56
N SER A 51 17.30 4.51 1.52
CA SER A 51 18.29 5.61 1.54
C SER A 51 17.69 6.98 1.24
N ASN A 52 16.46 7.03 0.74
CA ASN A 52 15.75 8.28 0.47
C ASN A 52 14.22 8.18 0.70
N PRO A 53 13.77 8.09 1.96
CA PRO A 53 12.36 8.20 2.29
C PRO A 53 11.80 9.57 1.89
N VAL A 54 10.59 9.58 1.32
CA VAL A 54 9.92 10.81 0.85
C VAL A 54 8.57 10.96 1.56
N GLU A 55 8.34 12.10 2.21
CA GLU A 55 7.00 12.43 2.74
C GLU A 55 6.05 12.67 1.57
N VAL A 56 4.97 11.89 1.52
CA VAL A 56 3.96 11.96 0.45
C VAL A 56 2.66 12.60 0.93
N ALA A 57 2.40 12.63 2.23
CA ALA A 57 1.26 13.31 2.83
C ALA A 57 1.46 13.52 4.34
N TRP A 58 0.71 14.47 4.90
CA TRP A 58 0.63 14.69 6.33
C TRP A 58 -0.72 15.30 6.72
N TYR A 59 -1.08 15.16 7.99
CA TYR A 59 -2.22 15.83 8.60
C TYR A 59 -1.86 16.25 10.01
N ASP A 60 -1.97 17.55 10.29
CA ASP A 60 -1.66 18.10 11.60
C ASP A 60 -2.84 17.90 12.56
N THR A 61 -2.66 17.01 13.53
CA THR A 61 -3.65 16.74 14.59
C THR A 61 -3.45 17.65 15.80
N TYR A 62 -2.36 18.43 15.85
CA TYR A 62 -1.98 19.29 16.96
C TYR A 62 -1.46 20.67 16.46
N PRO A 63 -2.31 21.49 15.83
CA PRO A 63 -1.88 22.72 15.15
C PRO A 63 -1.41 23.86 16.08
N SER A 64 -1.55 23.70 17.40
CA SER A 64 -1.19 24.72 18.37
C SER A 64 0.32 24.83 18.62
N SER A 65 1.10 23.78 18.34
CA SER A 65 2.55 23.80 18.54
C SER A 65 3.25 22.64 17.82
N ASN A 66 4.52 22.82 17.47
CA ASN A 66 5.41 21.77 16.96
C ASN A 66 6.55 21.42 17.95
N SER A 67 6.40 21.81 19.23
CA SER A 67 7.44 21.63 20.26
C SER A 67 7.72 20.17 20.60
N THR A 68 8.91 19.89 21.14
CA THR A 68 9.31 18.58 21.69
C THR A 68 8.54 18.23 22.97
N ASN A 69 7.29 17.78 22.88
CA ASN A 69 6.55 17.28 24.02
C ASN A 69 5.74 16.05 23.64
N PHE A 70 5.09 15.45 24.64
CA PHE A 70 4.31 14.22 24.49
C PHE A 70 2.83 14.47 24.18
N SER A 71 2.43 15.70 23.84
CA SER A 71 1.06 16.05 23.45
C SER A 71 0.86 15.89 21.94
N GLY A 72 -0.37 15.55 21.53
CA GLY A 72 -0.71 15.35 20.13
C GLY A 72 -0.88 13.87 19.76
N CYS A 73 -0.51 13.47 18.53
CA CYS A 73 -0.81 12.15 17.99
C CYS A 73 0.01 11.04 18.67
N TRP A 74 -0.67 10.16 19.40
CA TRP A 74 -0.06 9.00 20.07
C TRP A 74 -0.06 7.76 19.17
N GLY A 75 -1.12 7.55 18.40
CA GLY A 75 -1.31 6.32 17.66
C GLY A 75 -1.90 6.53 16.30
N VAL A 76 -1.49 5.69 15.36
CA VAL A 76 -2.09 5.57 14.03
C VAL A 76 -2.52 4.12 13.80
N TYR A 77 -3.63 3.93 13.10
CA TYR A 77 -4.06 2.62 12.57
C TYR A 77 -4.72 2.78 11.21
N LYS A 78 -4.34 2.01 10.18
CA LYS A 78 -5.03 2.02 8.88
C LYS A 78 -5.84 0.75 8.63
N PHE A 79 -7.10 0.94 8.26
CA PHE A 79 -7.99 -0.13 7.83
C PHE A 79 -7.75 -0.57 6.37
N SER A 80 -8.18 -1.79 6.04
CA SER A 80 -8.26 -2.30 4.66
C SER A 80 -9.12 -1.41 3.74
N SER A 81 -10.11 -0.70 4.30
CA SER A 81 -10.92 0.29 3.57
C SER A 81 -10.16 1.56 3.13
N GLY A 82 -8.90 1.72 3.56
CA GLY A 82 -8.08 2.90 3.26
C GLY A 82 -8.23 4.06 4.25
N LYS A 83 -9.15 3.96 5.22
CA LYS A 83 -9.25 4.93 6.33
C LYS A 83 -8.07 4.77 7.28
N ILE A 84 -7.51 5.88 7.71
CA ILE A 84 -6.47 5.96 8.74
C ILE A 84 -7.11 6.63 9.96
N ILE A 85 -6.87 6.04 11.11
CA ILE A 85 -7.27 6.55 12.41
C ILE A 85 -6.05 7.14 13.08
N GLY A 86 -6.17 8.37 13.56
CA GLY A 86 -5.23 8.98 14.49
C GLY A 86 -5.86 9.10 15.87
N SER A 87 -5.15 8.66 16.90
CA SER A 87 -5.52 8.93 18.29
C SER A 87 -4.61 10.03 18.83
N ASP A 88 -5.18 11.20 19.06
CA ASP A 88 -4.49 12.37 19.62
C ASP A 88 -4.86 12.54 21.09
N ILE A 89 -3.86 12.65 21.97
CA ILE A 89 -4.08 12.77 23.42
C ILE A 89 -4.83 14.05 23.78
N SER A 90 -4.63 15.11 23.00
CA SER A 90 -5.14 16.44 23.27
C SER A 90 -6.41 16.75 22.51
N ASN A 91 -6.54 16.25 21.28
CA ASN A 91 -7.61 16.61 20.36
C ASN A 91 -8.54 15.44 19.98
N GLY A 92 -8.29 14.24 20.50
CA GLY A 92 -9.18 13.08 20.34
C GLY A 92 -8.97 12.30 19.04
N LEU A 93 -10.06 11.78 18.47
CA LEU A 93 -10.02 10.86 17.34
C LEU A 93 -10.04 11.60 15.99
N PHE A 94 -9.10 11.25 15.11
CA PHE A 94 -9.05 11.71 13.73
C PHE A 94 -9.30 10.54 12.77
N VAL A 95 -10.13 10.76 11.75
CA VAL A 95 -10.40 9.79 10.67
C VAL A 95 -10.04 10.44 9.35
N ILE A 96 -8.95 10.00 8.73
CA ILE A 96 -8.45 10.57 7.46
C ILE A 96 -8.40 9.50 6.36
N LYS A 97 -8.32 9.95 5.11
CA LYS A 97 -8.01 9.08 3.96
C LYS A 97 -7.05 9.79 3.03
N THR A 98 -6.23 9.02 2.32
CA THR A 98 -5.38 9.53 1.23
C THR A 98 -6.11 9.49 -0.11
N ASN A 99 -5.62 10.26 -1.08
CA ASN A 99 -6.05 10.18 -2.49
C ASN A 99 -5.29 9.09 -3.28
N PHE A 100 -4.24 8.51 -2.71
CA PHE A 100 -3.53 7.33 -3.22
C PHE A 100 -3.82 6.10 -2.33
N ILE A 101 -3.55 4.90 -2.86
CA ILE A 101 -3.78 3.63 -2.16
C ILE A 101 -2.47 3.17 -1.51
N MET A 102 -2.52 2.79 -0.24
CA MET A 102 -1.43 2.08 0.44
C MET A 102 -1.85 0.64 0.68
N THR A 103 -1.09 -0.30 0.11
CA THR A 103 -1.32 -1.74 0.23
C THR A 103 -0.18 -2.41 0.98
N GLU A 104 -0.44 -3.50 1.70
CA GLU A 104 0.61 -4.27 2.40
C GLU A 104 1.64 -4.88 1.45
N ILE A 105 1.25 -5.12 0.19
CA ILE A 105 2.16 -5.56 -0.86
C ILE A 105 2.99 -4.34 -1.28
N PRO A 106 4.33 -4.38 -1.16
CA PRO A 106 5.20 -3.37 -1.74
C PRO A 106 4.89 -3.22 -3.22
N GLU A 107 4.74 -1.99 -3.70
CA GLU A 107 4.77 -1.77 -5.15
C GLU A 107 6.18 -2.13 -5.61
N GLU A 108 6.34 -3.30 -6.24
CA GLU A 108 7.51 -3.52 -7.07
C GLU A 108 7.49 -2.41 -8.12
N ASN A 109 8.40 -1.46 -8.00
CA ASN A 109 8.77 -0.54 -9.06
C ASN A 109 9.39 -1.38 -10.18
N ASN A 110 8.58 -2.15 -10.89
CA ASN A 110 8.97 -2.71 -12.17
C ASN A 110 8.74 -1.64 -13.23
N SER A 111 9.45 -0.52 -13.06
CA SER A 111 9.72 0.40 -14.16
C SER A 111 10.60 -0.36 -15.15
N ASN A 112 9.96 -0.80 -16.24
CA ASN A 112 10.55 -1.25 -17.51
C ASN A 112 10.93 -2.73 -17.71
N ALA A 113 10.67 -3.66 -16.78
CA ALA A 113 10.57 -5.06 -17.19
C ALA A 113 9.10 -5.38 -17.48
N LYS A 114 8.71 -5.28 -18.76
CA LYS A 114 7.49 -5.95 -19.22
C LYS A 114 7.77 -7.45 -19.07
N ASP A 115 7.41 -8.04 -17.94
CA ASP A 115 7.47 -9.48 -17.73
C ASP A 115 6.06 -10.08 -17.75
N TYR A 116 5.99 -11.39 -18.02
CA TYR A 116 4.76 -12.15 -17.92
C TYR A 116 4.40 -12.33 -16.43
N LYS A 117 3.38 -11.63 -15.94
CA LYS A 117 2.94 -11.72 -14.53
C LYS A 117 1.42 -11.81 -14.46
N LEU A 118 0.92 -12.76 -13.67
CA LEU A 118 -0.49 -12.82 -13.26
C LEU A 118 -0.57 -12.35 -11.80
N ASN A 119 -1.40 -11.34 -11.54
CA ASN A 119 -1.60 -10.82 -10.19
C ASN A 119 -2.78 -11.51 -9.51
N GLN A 120 -2.75 -11.53 -8.18
CA GLN A 120 -3.86 -12.04 -7.37
C GLN A 120 -5.16 -11.31 -7.72
N ASN A 121 -6.24 -12.07 -7.89
CA ASN A 121 -7.55 -11.50 -8.14
C ASN A 121 -8.05 -10.72 -6.91
N PHE A 122 -8.65 -9.55 -7.12
CA PHE A 122 -9.19 -8.72 -6.03
C PHE A 122 -10.58 -8.15 -6.34
N PRO A 123 -11.55 -8.23 -5.42
CA PRO A 123 -11.47 -8.91 -4.10
C PRO A 123 -11.46 -10.45 -4.20
N ASN A 124 -10.84 -11.12 -3.22
CA ASN A 124 -10.89 -12.58 -2.99
C ASN A 124 -10.99 -12.85 -1.46
N PRO A 125 -12.09 -13.43 -0.93
CA PRO A 125 -13.30 -13.90 -1.63
C PRO A 125 -14.05 -12.77 -2.34
N PHE A 126 -14.60 -13.05 -3.52
CA PHE A 126 -15.24 -12.04 -4.37
C PHE A 126 -16.75 -11.91 -4.11
N ASN A 127 -17.31 -10.70 -4.26
CA ASN A 127 -18.75 -10.47 -4.13
C ASN A 127 -19.23 -9.22 -4.91
N PRO A 128 -20.01 -9.35 -6.00
CA PRO A 128 -20.11 -10.49 -6.90
C PRO A 128 -19.01 -10.47 -7.98
N VAL A 129 -18.10 -9.50 -7.93
CA VAL A 129 -17.06 -9.31 -8.96
C VAL A 129 -15.65 -9.43 -8.39
N THR A 130 -14.72 -9.91 -9.22
CA THR A 130 -13.29 -9.85 -8.95
C THR A 130 -12.53 -9.33 -10.16
N ASN A 131 -11.37 -8.73 -9.92
CA ASN A 131 -10.51 -8.21 -10.96
C ASN A 131 -9.28 -9.08 -11.08
N ILE A 132 -9.01 -9.60 -12.28
CA ILE A 132 -7.74 -10.25 -12.60
C ILE A 132 -6.89 -9.23 -13.36
N LYS A 133 -5.64 -9.05 -12.94
CA LYS A 133 -4.67 -8.20 -13.63
C LYS A 133 -3.50 -9.04 -14.09
N PHE A 134 -3.09 -8.89 -15.34
CA PHE A 134 -1.87 -9.51 -15.85
C PHE A 134 -1.06 -8.51 -16.68
N SER A 135 0.25 -8.76 -16.77
CA SER A 135 1.18 -8.05 -17.64
C SER A 135 1.77 -9.01 -18.67
N LEU A 136 2.02 -8.49 -19.87
CA LEU A 136 2.68 -9.21 -20.95
C LEU A 136 3.97 -8.48 -21.32
N LYS A 137 5.01 -9.26 -21.64
CA LYS A 137 6.28 -8.72 -22.13
C LYS A 137 6.15 -8.03 -23.48
N GLU A 138 5.37 -8.65 -24.35
CA GLU A 138 5.15 -8.28 -25.73
C GLU A 138 3.76 -8.78 -26.16
N ASN A 139 3.36 -8.42 -27.38
CA ASN A 139 2.06 -8.79 -27.93
C ASN A 139 1.97 -10.30 -28.14
N SER A 140 1.23 -10.96 -27.25
CA SER A 140 1.18 -12.41 -27.16
C SER A 140 -0.26 -12.91 -27.19
N LYS A 141 -0.44 -14.17 -27.61
CA LYS A 141 -1.73 -14.86 -27.46
C LYS A 141 -1.92 -15.21 -25.99
N VAL A 142 -3.05 -14.83 -25.42
CA VAL A 142 -3.39 -15.09 -24.02
C VAL A 142 -4.55 -16.08 -23.96
N SER A 143 -4.41 -17.11 -23.12
CA SER A 143 -5.52 -17.98 -22.73
C SER A 143 -5.73 -17.87 -21.22
N LEU A 144 -6.93 -17.46 -20.81
CA LEU A 144 -7.31 -17.38 -19.40
C LEU A 144 -8.58 -18.21 -19.16
N LYS A 145 -8.40 -19.35 -18.51
CA LYS A 145 -9.47 -20.31 -18.19
C LYS A 145 -9.66 -20.42 -16.68
N ILE A 146 -10.91 -20.60 -16.26
CA ILE A 146 -11.29 -20.86 -14.87
C ILE A 146 -11.54 -22.36 -14.72
N TYR A 147 -10.98 -22.96 -13.67
CA TYR A 147 -11.17 -24.38 -13.35
C TYR A 147 -11.81 -24.56 -11.97
N SER A 148 -12.60 -25.61 -11.81
CA SER A 148 -13.07 -26.07 -10.50
C SER A 148 -11.93 -26.73 -9.72
N ILE A 149 -12.14 -26.95 -8.41
CA ILE A 149 -11.16 -27.68 -7.57
C ILE A 149 -10.93 -29.13 -8.02
N GLN A 150 -11.84 -29.69 -8.82
CA GLN A 150 -11.70 -31.02 -9.45
C GLN A 150 -10.99 -30.96 -10.82
N GLY A 151 -10.55 -29.78 -11.26
CA GLY A 151 -9.85 -29.58 -12.53
C GLY A 151 -10.77 -29.48 -13.75
N LYS A 152 -12.10 -29.39 -13.58
CA LYS A 152 -13.03 -29.19 -14.70
C LYS A 152 -13.00 -27.72 -15.14
N GLU A 153 -12.86 -27.48 -16.45
CA GLU A 153 -12.98 -26.13 -17.01
C GLU A 153 -14.42 -25.60 -16.79
N VAL A 154 -14.52 -24.42 -16.19
CA VAL A 154 -15.79 -23.73 -15.87
C VAL A 154 -16.04 -22.60 -16.86
N ALA A 155 -14.99 -21.89 -17.30
CA ALA A 155 -15.12 -20.79 -18.27
C ALA A 155 -13.81 -20.54 -19.02
N ASP A 156 -13.91 -20.11 -20.29
CA ASP A 156 -12.80 -19.57 -21.10
C ASP A 156 -13.03 -18.07 -21.28
N ILE A 157 -12.28 -17.25 -20.54
CA ILE A 157 -12.55 -15.82 -20.41
C ILE A 157 -11.79 -15.01 -21.48
N ILE A 158 -10.59 -15.47 -21.85
CA ILE A 158 -9.74 -14.83 -22.84
C ILE A 158 -9.12 -15.92 -23.70
N ASN A 159 -9.21 -15.79 -25.01
CA ASN A 159 -8.53 -16.64 -25.99
C ASN A 159 -8.18 -15.85 -27.25
N ASP A 160 -7.52 -14.70 -27.08
CA ASP A 160 -7.19 -13.75 -28.15
C ASP A 160 -5.75 -13.21 -28.00
N ARG A 161 -5.34 -12.33 -28.91
CA ARG A 161 -4.07 -11.60 -28.80
C ARG A 161 -4.29 -10.33 -27.99
N ARG A 162 -3.38 -10.07 -27.04
CA ARG A 162 -3.43 -8.89 -26.16
C ARG A 162 -2.11 -8.13 -26.24
N ASP A 163 -2.20 -6.82 -26.07
CA ASP A 163 -1.05 -5.93 -26.10
C ASP A 163 -0.28 -5.95 -24.77
N GLY A 164 0.99 -5.54 -24.81
CA GLY A 164 1.95 -5.52 -23.70
C GLY A 164 1.67 -4.56 -22.53
N GLU A 165 0.40 -4.29 -22.22
CA GLU A 165 -0.03 -3.39 -21.14
C GLU A 165 -0.75 -4.15 -20.02
N ILE A 166 -0.85 -3.53 -18.83
CA ILE A 166 -1.58 -4.09 -17.69
C ILE A 166 -3.06 -4.17 -18.08
N THR A 167 -3.53 -5.38 -18.36
CA THR A 167 -4.93 -5.62 -18.70
C THR A 167 -5.69 -5.94 -17.41
N LYS A 168 -6.76 -5.18 -17.13
CA LYS A 168 -7.69 -5.44 -16.03
C LYS A 168 -8.95 -6.10 -16.59
N LEU A 169 -9.26 -7.29 -16.09
CA LEU A 169 -10.46 -8.03 -16.46
C LEU A 169 -11.42 -8.09 -15.28
N ILE A 170 -12.68 -7.73 -15.52
CA ILE A 170 -13.75 -7.81 -14.52
C ILE A 170 -14.51 -9.11 -14.73
N LEU A 171 -14.42 -10.01 -13.75
CA LEU A 171 -15.24 -11.22 -13.71
C LEU A 171 -16.51 -10.95 -12.92
N THR A 172 -17.64 -11.43 -13.44
CA THR A 172 -18.95 -11.40 -12.80
C THR A 172 -19.51 -12.83 -12.73
N PRO A 173 -20.53 -13.13 -11.92
CA PRO A 173 -21.09 -14.48 -11.83
C PRO A 173 -21.67 -14.96 -13.15
N VAL A 174 -22.13 -14.05 -14.01
CA VAL A 174 -22.66 -14.37 -15.36
C VAL A 174 -21.58 -14.95 -16.28
N ASN A 175 -20.31 -14.63 -16.03
CA ASN A 175 -19.18 -15.10 -16.84
C ASN A 175 -18.65 -16.47 -16.36
N ILE A 176 -19.24 -17.09 -15.33
CA ILE A 176 -18.71 -18.28 -14.62
C ILE A 176 -19.76 -19.41 -14.55
N ILE A 177 -20.87 -19.32 -15.29
CA ILE A 177 -21.93 -20.35 -15.33
C ILE A 177 -21.94 -21.05 -16.69
#